data_AF-A0A7J6VN57-F1
#
_entry.id   AF-A0A7J6VN57-F1
#
_cell.length_a   1.000
_cell.length_b   1.000
_cell.length_c   1.000
_cell.angle_alpha   90.00
_cell.angle_beta   90.00
_cell.angle_gamma   90.00
#
_symmetry.space_group_name_H-M   'P 1'
#
loop_
_entity.id
_entity.type
_entity.pdbx_description
1 polymer ?
#
loop_
_entity_poly.entity_id
_entity_poly.type
_entity_poly.pdbx_seq_one_letter_code
_entity_poly.pdbx_strand_id
1 'polypeptide(L)'
;NAENATSAIVAAPEWVNRTILTGQNHFGDLFVFDDPITLDNNLHSTPVGRAQGMYLWDSKDTFCAWLGFTFVLNSTDHHEGTIAFNGADPTLVKDRDILVVGGTEDFAM
;
A
#
# COMPACT_ATOMS: atom_id res chain seq x y z
N ASN A 1 -18.21 -4.15 1.37
CA ASN A 1 -18.13 -5.60 1.61
C ASN A 1 -16.97 -5.84 2.56
N ALA A 2 -17.22 -5.87 3.87
CA ALA A 2 -16.16 -5.98 4.87
C ALA A 2 -15.46 -7.34 4.87
N GLU A 3 -16.14 -8.40 4.41
CA GLU A 3 -15.61 -9.76 4.43
C GLU A 3 -14.45 -10.00 3.46
N ASN A 4 -14.31 -9.15 2.43
CA ASN A 4 -13.30 -9.32 1.38
C ASN A 4 -12.44 -8.06 1.18
N ALA A 5 -12.55 -7.08 2.07
CA ALA A 5 -11.75 -5.86 1.98
C ALA A 5 -10.33 -6.11 2.51
N THR A 6 -9.33 -5.67 1.77
CA THR A 6 -7.91 -5.73 2.18
C THR A 6 -7.40 -4.39 2.68
N SER A 7 -8.21 -3.33 2.58
CA SER A 7 -7.88 -1.98 3.05
C SER A 7 -9.09 -1.24 3.63
N ALA A 8 -8.81 -0.21 4.43
CA ALA A 8 -9.83 0.64 5.05
C ALA A 8 -9.34 2.08 5.24
N ILE A 9 -10.26 3.05 5.13
CA ILE A 9 -10.01 4.45 5.49
C ILE A 9 -9.97 4.56 7.01
N VAL A 10 -8.86 5.02 7.57
CA VAL A 10 -8.67 5.17 9.02
C VAL A 10 -8.71 6.62 9.49
N ALA A 11 -8.36 7.56 8.61
CA ALA A 11 -8.50 8.99 8.86
C ALA A 11 -8.94 9.73 7.60
N ALA A 12 -9.64 10.84 7.83
CA ALA A 12 -10.06 11.80 6.83
C ALA A 12 -10.06 13.20 7.50
N PRO A 13 -9.97 14.30 6.74
CA PRO A 13 -10.18 15.64 7.25
C PRO A 13 -11.52 15.78 7.97
N GLU A 14 -11.58 16.62 9.01
CA GLU A 14 -12.75 16.76 9.90
C GLU A 14 -14.07 17.10 9.17
N TRP A 15 -13.98 17.76 8.02
CA TRP A 15 -15.12 18.14 7.20
C TRP A 15 -15.64 17.01 6.29
N VAL A 16 -15.05 15.81 6.33
CA VAL A 16 -15.47 14.62 5.57
C VAL A 16 -15.64 13.39 6.48
N ASN A 17 -16.40 12.40 6.02
CA ASN A 17 -16.58 11.12 6.72
C ASN A 17 -15.62 10.04 6.18
N ARG A 18 -15.35 9.00 6.97
CA ARG A 18 -14.46 7.88 6.56
C ARG A 18 -15.14 6.87 5.62
N THR A 19 -16.26 7.23 5.01
CA THR A 19 -17.04 6.36 4.12
C THR A 19 -17.10 6.89 2.69
N ILE A 20 -16.75 8.17 2.49
CA ILE A 20 -16.77 8.86 1.20
C ILE A 20 -15.43 9.57 1.08
N LEU A 21 -14.75 9.38 -0.05
CA LEU A 21 -13.47 10.02 -0.30
C LEU A 21 -13.64 11.55 -0.36
N THR A 22 -12.64 12.26 0.16
CA THR A 22 -12.61 13.73 0.17
C THR A 22 -12.57 14.31 -1.24
N GLY A 23 -13.09 15.53 -1.39
CA GLY A 23 -12.84 16.32 -2.60
C GLY A 23 -11.36 16.72 -2.73
N GLN A 24 -10.99 17.40 -3.83
CA GLN A 24 -9.60 17.86 -4.07
C GLN A 24 -8.59 16.70 -4.12
N ASN A 25 -8.81 15.75 -5.03
CA ASN A 25 -7.92 14.59 -5.23
C ASN A 25 -7.72 13.72 -3.98
N HIS A 26 -8.75 13.64 -3.15
CA HIS A 26 -8.78 12.85 -1.91
C HIS A 26 -7.81 13.32 -0.83
N PHE A 27 -7.31 14.55 -0.93
CA PHE A 27 -6.32 15.11 -0.03
C PHE A 27 -6.66 14.92 1.45
N GLY A 28 -5.76 14.27 2.17
CA GLY A 28 -5.86 14.01 3.61
C GLY A 28 -6.58 12.73 3.99
N ASP A 29 -7.12 11.96 3.04
CA ASP A 29 -7.59 10.60 3.33
C ASP A 29 -6.38 9.67 3.56
N LEU A 30 -6.44 8.91 4.66
CA LEU A 30 -5.42 7.95 5.07
C LEU A 30 -6.03 6.55 5.15
N PHE A 31 -5.34 5.60 4.57
CA PHE A 31 -5.74 4.22 4.46
C PHE A 31 -4.71 3.32 5.13
N VAL A 32 -5.19 2.25 5.76
CA VAL A 32 -4.35 1.09 6.08
C VAL A 32 -4.70 -0.04 5.15
N PHE A 33 -3.72 -0.85 4.81
CA PHE A 33 -3.91 -2.00 3.94
C PHE A 33 -3.05 -3.19 4.38
N ASP A 34 -3.57 -4.37 4.07
CA ASP A 34 -2.95 -5.66 4.20
C ASP A 34 -3.30 -6.46 2.94
N ASP A 35 -2.55 -6.23 1.86
CA ASP A 35 -2.86 -6.74 0.52
C ASP A 35 -2.07 -8.01 0.21
N PRO A 36 -2.66 -9.03 -0.44
CA PRO A 36 -1.94 -10.24 -0.82
C PRO A 36 -0.96 -9.97 -1.98
N ILE A 37 0.23 -10.58 -1.91
CA ILE A 37 1.22 -10.55 -3.01
C ILE A 37 1.17 -11.89 -3.73
N THR A 38 0.85 -11.90 -5.02
CA THR A 38 0.75 -13.10 -5.88
C THR A 38 1.80 -13.06 -6.99
N LEU A 39 2.20 -14.24 -7.50
CA LEU A 39 3.14 -14.35 -8.63
C LEU A 39 2.49 -14.07 -9.99
N ASP A 40 1.16 -14.12 -10.03
CA ASP A 40 0.36 -13.85 -11.20
C ASP A 40 -0.65 -12.72 -10.92
N ASN A 41 -1.46 -12.40 -11.93
CA ASN A 41 -2.48 -11.35 -11.84
C ASN A 41 -3.81 -11.86 -11.25
N ASN A 42 -3.85 -13.05 -10.66
CA ASN A 42 -5.07 -13.63 -10.11
C ASN A 42 -5.10 -13.42 -8.58
N LEU A 43 -6.02 -12.57 -8.12
CA LEU A 43 -6.19 -12.25 -6.70
C LEU A 43 -6.52 -13.48 -5.82
N HIS A 44 -7.02 -14.56 -6.42
CA HIS A 44 -7.34 -15.80 -5.70
C HIS A 44 -6.18 -16.82 -5.68
N SER A 45 -5.06 -16.52 -6.34
CA SER A 45 -3.86 -17.36 -6.29
C SER A 45 -3.25 -17.35 -4.89
N THR A 46 -2.51 -18.41 -4.56
CA THR A 46 -1.80 -18.51 -3.28
C THR A 46 -0.83 -17.34 -3.12
N PRO A 47 -0.97 -16.51 -2.06
CA PRO A 47 -0.05 -15.41 -1.84
C PRO A 47 1.34 -15.93 -1.44
N VAL A 48 2.39 -15.27 -1.92
CA VAL A 48 3.79 -15.49 -1.49
C VAL A 48 4.19 -14.61 -0.32
N GLY A 49 3.33 -13.67 0.05
CA GLY A 49 3.50 -12.74 1.15
C GLY A 49 2.37 -11.72 1.20
N ARG A 50 2.55 -10.68 2.01
CA ARG A 50 1.59 -9.58 2.15
C ARG A 50 2.26 -8.22 2.10
N ALA A 51 1.60 -7.24 1.50
CA ALA A 51 1.98 -5.84 1.56
C ALA A 51 1.19 -5.17 2.68
N GLN A 52 1.89 -4.77 3.74
CA GLN A 52 1.28 -4.24 4.96
C GLN A 52 1.76 -2.83 5.24
N GLY A 53 0.82 -1.90 5.41
CA GLY A 53 1.18 -0.52 5.72
C GLY A 53 0.03 0.45 5.52
N MET A 54 0.39 1.65 5.08
CA MET A 54 -0.54 2.74 4.88
C MET A 54 -0.21 3.56 3.64
N TYR A 55 -1.23 4.22 3.13
CA TYR A 55 -1.07 5.26 2.13
C TYR A 55 -2.00 6.42 2.42
N LEU A 56 -1.60 7.60 1.98
CA LEU A 56 -2.42 8.80 2.08
C LEU A 56 -2.33 9.62 0.81
N TRP A 57 -3.37 10.38 0.53
CA TRP A 57 -3.35 11.35 -0.56
C TRP A 57 -2.79 12.68 -0.05
N ASP A 58 -1.63 13.08 -0.57
CA ASP A 58 -0.85 14.21 -0.07
C ASP A 58 -0.84 15.43 -0.99
N SER A 59 -1.50 15.34 -2.15
CA SER A 59 -1.52 16.38 -3.18
C SER A 59 -2.92 16.90 -3.44
N LYS A 60 -3.08 18.23 -3.43
CA LYS A 60 -4.34 18.91 -3.81
C LYS A 60 -4.47 19.14 -5.31
N ASP A 61 -3.36 19.24 -6.02
CA ASP A 61 -3.34 19.64 -7.43
C ASP A 61 -3.45 18.44 -8.38
N THR A 62 -2.98 17.28 -7.94
CA THR A 62 -2.98 16.04 -8.73
C THR A 62 -3.22 14.80 -7.86
N PHE A 63 -3.59 13.69 -8.49
CA PHE A 63 -3.78 12.39 -7.85
C PHE A 63 -2.42 11.75 -7.56
N CYS A 64 -1.88 12.02 -6.37
CA CYS A 64 -0.62 11.48 -5.86
C CYS A 64 -0.84 10.92 -4.47
N ALA A 65 -0.51 9.64 -4.29
CA ALA A 65 -0.47 9.03 -2.99
C ALA A 65 0.95 9.14 -2.43
N TRP A 66 1.10 8.99 -1.13
CA TRP A 66 2.35 8.68 -0.49
C TRP A 66 2.20 7.32 0.20
N LEU A 67 3.15 6.43 -0.06
CA LEU A 67 3.13 5.04 0.38
C LEU A 67 4.20 4.82 1.45
N GLY A 68 3.80 4.16 2.54
CA GLY A 68 4.70 3.64 3.55
C GLY A 68 4.25 2.24 3.97
N PHE A 69 4.94 1.22 3.47
CA PHE A 69 4.53 -0.16 3.68
C PHE A 69 5.71 -1.13 3.63
N THR A 70 5.46 -2.36 4.01
CA THR A 70 6.44 -3.44 4.04
C THR A 70 5.88 -4.65 3.30
N PHE A 71 6.68 -5.26 2.45
CA PHE A 71 6.43 -6.63 2.01
C PHE A 71 6.88 -7.57 3.11
N VAL A 72 5.95 -8.37 3.63
CA VAL A 72 6.18 -9.45 4.56
C VAL A 72 6.11 -10.75 3.76
N LEU A 73 7.27 -11.28 3.41
CA LEU A 73 7.43 -12.46 2.58
C LEU A 73 7.64 -13.68 3.48
N ASN A 74 6.84 -14.71 3.26
CA ASN A 74 6.91 -15.96 4.01
C ASN A 74 6.48 -17.09 3.09
N SER A 75 7.35 -17.43 2.16
CA SER A 75 7.15 -18.52 1.23
C SER A 75 8.40 -19.39 1.18
N THR A 76 8.21 -20.70 1.31
CA THR A 76 9.30 -21.69 1.25
C THR A 76 10.07 -21.67 -0.08
N ASP A 77 9.42 -21.22 -1.15
CA ASP A 77 9.93 -21.33 -2.52
C ASP A 77 10.46 -19.99 -3.07
N HIS A 78 10.20 -18.89 -2.38
CA HIS A 78 10.60 -17.56 -2.82
C HIS A 78 11.65 -16.98 -1.89
N HIS A 79 11.28 -16.46 -0.72
CA HIS A 79 12.18 -15.91 0.29
C HIS A 79 11.42 -15.73 1.61
N GLU A 80 12.16 -15.69 2.72
CA GLU A 80 11.64 -15.34 4.05
C GLU A 80 12.28 -14.03 4.50
N GLY A 81 11.45 -13.04 4.84
CA GLY A 81 11.93 -11.75 5.31
C GLY A 81 11.02 -10.59 4.96
N THR A 82 11.55 -9.38 5.17
CA THR A 82 10.80 -8.17 4.89
C THR A 82 11.57 -7.19 4.02
N ILE A 83 10.83 -6.43 3.20
CA ILE A 83 11.36 -5.32 2.40
C ILE A 83 10.48 -4.10 2.68
N ALA A 84 11.06 -3.04 3.21
CA ALA A 84 10.36 -1.81 3.54
C ALA A 84 10.44 -0.80 2.39
N PHE A 85 9.30 -0.18 2.07
CA PHE A 85 9.14 0.79 1.00
C PHE A 85 8.64 2.13 1.51
N ASN A 86 9.12 3.21 0.91
CA ASN A 86 8.68 4.55 1.25
C ASN A 86 8.77 5.52 0.06
N GLY A 87 7.72 6.29 -0.21
CA GLY A 87 7.82 7.37 -1.19
C GLY A 87 6.50 7.83 -1.78
N ALA A 88 6.60 8.86 -2.61
CA ALA A 88 5.49 9.37 -3.40
C ALA A 88 5.14 8.41 -4.55
N ASP A 89 3.85 8.24 -4.80
CA ASP A 89 3.26 7.40 -5.81
C ASP A 89 2.35 8.24 -6.72
N PRO A 90 2.90 8.86 -7.78
CA PRO A 90 2.13 9.67 -8.73
C PRO A 90 1.28 8.77 -9.64
N THR A 91 0.11 8.36 -9.15
CA THR A 91 -0.74 7.31 -9.73
C THR A 91 -1.20 7.53 -11.18
N LEU A 92 -1.10 8.76 -11.71
CA LEU A 92 -1.42 9.06 -13.11
C LEU A 92 -0.31 8.62 -14.09
N VAL A 93 0.89 8.32 -13.58
CA VAL A 93 2.01 7.80 -14.37
C VAL A 93 1.96 6.28 -14.36
N LYS A 94 2.17 5.65 -15.53
CA LYS A 94 2.08 4.21 -15.69
C LYS A 94 3.10 3.45 -14.83
N ASP A 95 4.37 3.83 -14.94
CA ASP A 95 5.49 3.20 -14.26
C ASP A 95 6.05 4.18 -13.23
N ARG A 96 6.29 3.71 -12.00
CA ARG A 96 6.58 4.55 -10.84
C ARG A 96 7.66 3.88 -10.00
N ASP A 97 8.61 4.69 -9.56
CA ASP A 97 9.70 4.23 -8.70
C ASP A 97 9.38 4.56 -7.24
N ILE A 98 9.66 3.62 -6.34
CA ILE A 98 9.54 3.80 -4.90
C ILE A 98 10.82 3.31 -4.23
N LEU A 99 11.24 3.98 -3.15
CA LEU A 99 12.48 3.64 -2.46
C LEU A 99 12.30 2.35 -1.67
N VAL A 100 13.27 1.45 -1.79
CA VAL A 100 13.52 0.40 -0.80
C VAL A 100 14.37 1.01 0.31
N VAL A 101 13.82 1.12 1.51
CA VAL A 101 14.49 1.79 2.65
C VAL A 101 15.21 0.83 3.58
N GLY A 102 14.98 -0.48 3.44
CA GLY A 102 15.67 -1.52 4.19
C GLY A 102 15.01 -2.88 4.06
N GLY A 103 15.62 -3.90 4.65
CA GLY A 103 15.09 -5.25 4.70
C GLY A 103 15.60 -6.06 5.89
N THR A 104 14.96 -7.20 6.14
CA THR A 104 15.30 -8.16 7.20
C THR A 104 15.52 -9.56 6.62
N GLU A 105 16.18 -10.42 7.39
CA GLU A 105 16.40 -11.84 7.07
C GLU A 105 17.08 -12.01 5.70
N ASP A 106 16.44 -12.67 4.72
CA ASP A 106 17.01 -12.85 3.37
C ASP A 106 17.34 -11.50 2.69
N PHE A 107 16.74 -10.40 3.16
CA PHE A 107 16.95 -9.05 2.66
C PHE A 107 17.76 -8.15 3.61
N ALA A 108 18.38 -8.71 4.65
CA ALA A 108 19.27 -7.98 5.53
C ALA A 108 20.59 -7.62 4.82
N MET A 109 21.10 -6.41 5.09
CA MET A 109 22.37 -5.88 4.56
C MET A 109 23.50 -5.98 5.58
#